data_AF-A0A0M3RC98-F1
#
_entry.id   AF-A0A0M3RC98-F1
#
_cell.length_a   1.000
_cell.length_b   1.000
_cell.length_c   1.000
_cell.angle_alpha   90.00
_cell.angle_beta   90.00
_cell.angle_gamma   90.00
#
_symmetry.space_group_name_H-M   'P 1'
#
loop_
_entity.id
_entity.type
_entity.pdbx_description
1 polymer ?
#
loop_
_entity_poly.entity_id
_entity_poly.type
_entity_poly.pdbx_seq_one_letter_code
_entity_poly.pdbx_strand_id
1 'polypeptide(L)'
;MGDIENFLAASEMLYAHLTKNPSENERTEFIEKVNELLDARGEAIHALAETDLSTNSLYEQLLELDRGINERLDKIMNLVKGDLKDLQQKKRHEGSYSNPYAATQTIDGMYFDNKK
;
A
#
# COMPACT_ATOMS: atom_id res chain seq x y z
N MET A 1 -22.27 -22.13 -9.47
CA MET A 1 -22.34 -20.67 -9.47
C MET A 1 -21.98 -20.22 -10.86
N GLY A 2 -22.74 -19.27 -11.42
CA GLY A 2 -22.42 -18.67 -12.72
C GLY A 2 -21.22 -17.73 -12.64
N ASP A 3 -20.60 -17.41 -13.77
CA ASP A 3 -19.38 -16.59 -13.82
C ASP A 3 -19.58 -15.20 -13.20
N ILE A 4 -20.76 -14.60 -13.40
CA ILE A 4 -21.14 -13.32 -12.79
C ILE A 4 -21.27 -13.44 -11.26
N GLU A 5 -21.82 -14.55 -10.77
CA GLU A 5 -21.96 -14.80 -9.32
C GLU A 5 -20.59 -14.99 -8.67
N ASN A 6 -19.66 -15.67 -9.35
CA ASN A 6 -18.29 -15.85 -8.87
C ASN A 6 -17.56 -14.50 -8.78
N PHE A 7 -17.71 -13.65 -9.80
CA PHE A 7 -17.13 -12.31 -9.78
C PHE A 7 -17.75 -11.40 -8.71
N LEU A 8 -19.07 -11.49 -8.51
CA LEU A 8 -19.75 -10.79 -7.42
C LEU A 8 -19.21 -11.25 -6.07
N ALA A 9 -19.14 -12.55 -5.82
CA ALA A 9 -18.63 -13.11 -4.57
C ALA A 9 -17.18 -12.67 -4.30
N ALA A 10 -16.30 -12.74 -5.30
CA ALA A 10 -14.93 -12.27 -5.17
C ALA A 10 -14.86 -10.76 -4.86
N SER A 11 -15.71 -9.95 -5.50
CA SER A 11 -15.79 -8.51 -5.27
C SER A 11 -16.32 -8.18 -3.86
N GLU A 12 -17.34 -8.89 -3.37
CA GLU A 12 -17.88 -8.73 -2.02
C GLU A 12 -16.86 -9.12 -0.95
N MET A 13 -16.15 -10.23 -1.13
CA MET A 13 -15.09 -10.68 -0.22
C MET A 13 -13.95 -9.66 -0.13
N LEU A 14 -13.50 -9.15 -1.29
CA LEU A 14 -12.48 -8.11 -1.35
C LEU A 14 -12.96 -6.83 -0.65
N TYR A 15 -14.15 -6.34 -0.98
CA TYR A 15 -14.71 -5.13 -0.38
C TYR A 15 -14.86 -5.25 1.14
N ALA A 16 -15.36 -6.39 1.62
CA ALA A 16 -15.51 -6.67 3.05
C ALA A 16 -14.15 -6.68 3.76
N HIS A 17 -13.13 -7.30 3.16
CA HIS A 17 -11.78 -7.32 3.72
C HIS A 17 -11.16 -5.91 3.74
N LEU A 18 -11.27 -5.15 2.64
CA LEU A 18 -10.79 -3.76 2.55
C LEU A 18 -11.50 -2.78 3.49
N THR A 19 -12.63 -3.16 4.07
CA THR A 19 -13.36 -2.35 5.06
C THR A 19 -12.79 -2.50 6.47
N LYS A 20 -11.98 -3.53 6.73
CA LYS A 20 -11.34 -3.74 8.03
C LYS A 20 -10.21 -2.72 8.24
N ASN A 21 -9.93 -2.43 9.51
CA ASN A 21 -8.81 -1.60 9.92
C ASN A 21 -7.79 -2.48 10.68
N PRO A 22 -6.76 -3.03 10.01
CA PRO A 22 -5.81 -3.94 10.66
C PRO A 22 -4.95 -3.21 11.69
N SER A 23 -4.63 -3.89 12.79
CA SER A 23 -3.60 -3.41 13.72
C SER A 23 -2.21 -3.51 13.08
N GLU A 24 -1.21 -2.84 13.65
CA GLU A 24 0.16 -2.82 13.09
C GLU A 24 0.74 -4.22 12.88
N ASN A 25 0.47 -5.15 13.80
CA ASN A 25 0.95 -6.54 13.73
C ASN A 25 0.23 -7.39 12.68
N GLU A 26 -0.96 -7.00 12.26
CA GLU A 26 -1.79 -7.73 11.29
C GLU A 26 -1.66 -7.16 9.86
N ARG A 27 -0.91 -6.06 9.68
CA ARG A 27 -0.81 -5.37 8.40
C ARG A 27 -0.26 -6.25 7.28
N THR A 28 0.73 -7.09 7.57
CA THR A 28 1.32 -7.99 6.58
C THR A 28 0.29 -8.99 6.08
N GLU A 29 -0.34 -9.73 7.00
CA GLU A 29 -1.38 -10.71 6.69
C GLU A 29 -2.58 -10.06 5.98
N PHE A 30 -2.93 -8.82 6.39
CA PHE A 30 -3.97 -8.05 5.75
C PHE A 30 -3.66 -7.78 4.28
N ILE A 31 -2.45 -7.30 3.96
CA ILE A 31 -1.99 -6.98 2.60
C ILE A 31 -1.89 -8.27 1.76
N GLU A 32 -1.34 -9.34 2.32
CA GLU A 32 -1.27 -10.65 1.65
C GLU A 32 -2.68 -11.11 1.25
N LYS A 33 -3.64 -11.00 2.18
CA LYS A 33 -5.02 -11.38 1.88
C LYS A 33 -5.68 -10.47 0.85
N VAL A 34 -5.36 -9.17 0.82
CA VAL A 34 -5.82 -8.26 -0.24
C VAL A 34 -5.30 -8.74 -1.60
N ASN A 35 -4.02 -9.10 -1.71
CA ASN A 35 -3.44 -9.59 -2.96
C ASN A 35 -4.10 -10.89 -3.43
N GLU A 36 -4.28 -11.87 -2.53
CA GLU A 36 -4.99 -13.12 -2.86
C GLU A 36 -6.41 -12.86 -3.42
N LEU A 37 -7.14 -11.92 -2.81
CA LEU A 37 -8.50 -11.58 -3.23
C LEU A 37 -8.52 -10.79 -4.55
N LEU A 38 -7.49 -9.97 -4.82
CA LEU A 38 -7.31 -9.30 -6.10
C LEU A 38 -7.02 -10.30 -7.23
N ASP A 39 -6.16 -11.29 -6.98
CA ASP A 39 -5.85 -12.34 -7.94
C ASP A 39 -7.11 -13.17 -8.25
N ALA A 40 -7.83 -13.62 -7.23
CA ALA A 40 -9.08 -14.36 -7.39
C ALA A 40 -10.14 -13.55 -8.16
N ARG A 41 -10.24 -12.24 -7.90
CA ARG A 41 -11.13 -11.35 -8.65
C ARG A 41 -10.68 -11.20 -10.11
N GLY A 42 -9.37 -11.09 -10.36
CA GLY A 42 -8.80 -11.03 -11.71
C GLY A 42 -9.11 -12.26 -12.54
N GLU A 43 -8.97 -13.46 -11.95
CA GLU A 43 -9.36 -14.72 -12.59
C GLU A 43 -10.86 -14.74 -12.95
N ALA A 44 -11.72 -14.29 -12.04
CA ALA A 44 -13.16 -14.20 -12.29
C ALA A 44 -13.51 -13.20 -13.41
N ILE A 45 -12.78 -12.09 -13.53
CA ILE A 45 -12.93 -11.14 -14.66
C ILE A 45 -12.55 -11.81 -15.98
N HIS A 46 -11.47 -12.60 -16.01
CA HIS A 46 -11.06 -13.29 -17.23
C HIS A 46 -12.12 -14.29 -17.71
N ALA A 47 -12.78 -14.99 -16.78
CA ALA A 47 -13.91 -15.88 -17.12
C ALA A 47 -15.12 -15.12 -17.70
N LEU A 48 -15.27 -13.84 -17.37
CA LEU A 48 -16.37 -12.97 -17.81
C LEU A 48 -16.14 -12.28 -19.17
N ALA A 49 -14.98 -12.45 -19.81
CA ALA A 49 -14.58 -11.64 -20.96
C ALA A 49 -15.59 -11.61 -22.12
N GLU A 50 -16.37 -12.68 -22.31
CA GLU A 50 -17.37 -12.80 -23.38
C GLU A 50 -18.81 -12.53 -22.91
N THR A 51 -19.01 -12.14 -21.64
CA THR A 51 -20.34 -11.96 -21.05
C THR A 51 -20.75 -10.49 -21.06
N ASP A 52 -21.93 -10.18 -21.60
CA ASP A 52 -22.50 -8.84 -21.48
C ASP A 52 -23.11 -8.62 -20.09
N LEU A 53 -22.31 -8.06 -19.19
CA LEU A 53 -22.75 -7.76 -17.82
C LEU A 53 -23.86 -6.69 -17.76
N SER A 54 -24.00 -5.82 -18.76
CA SER A 54 -24.92 -4.67 -18.70
C SER A 54 -26.40 -5.07 -18.64
N THR A 55 -26.72 -6.25 -19.16
CA THR A 55 -28.08 -6.82 -19.14
C THR A 55 -28.41 -7.55 -17.84
N ASN A 56 -27.42 -7.78 -16.98
CA ASN A 56 -27.59 -8.52 -15.74
C ASN A 56 -28.14 -7.62 -14.63
N SER A 57 -29.07 -8.14 -13.82
CA SER A 57 -29.63 -7.42 -12.67
C SER A 57 -28.59 -7.00 -11.62
N LEU A 58 -27.44 -7.68 -11.56
CA LEU A 58 -26.35 -7.42 -10.61
C LEU A 58 -25.37 -6.35 -11.10
N TYR A 59 -25.55 -5.81 -12.32
CA TYR A 59 -24.62 -4.87 -12.92
C TYR A 59 -24.38 -3.61 -12.08
N GLU A 60 -25.46 -2.97 -11.61
CA GLU A 60 -25.35 -1.76 -10.78
C GLU A 60 -24.63 -2.05 -9.46
N GLN A 61 -24.94 -3.18 -8.81
CA GLN A 61 -24.25 -3.61 -7.59
C GLN A 61 -22.75 -3.84 -7.82
N LEU A 62 -22.38 -4.45 -8.95
CA LEU A 62 -20.98 -4.67 -9.30
C LEU A 62 -20.24 -3.35 -9.57
N LEU A 63 -20.88 -2.36 -10.21
CA LEU A 63 -20.32 -1.03 -10.40
C LEU A 63 -20.11 -0.29 -9.06
N GLU A 64 -21.07 -0.38 -8.15
CA GLU A 64 -20.94 0.21 -6.82
C GLU A 64 -19.79 -0.44 -6.02
N LEU A 65 -19.70 -1.78 -6.06
CA LEU A 65 -18.61 -2.51 -5.43
C LEU A 65 -17.25 -2.13 -6.04
N ASP A 66 -17.13 -2.04 -7.36
CA ASP A 66 -15.88 -1.68 -8.03
C ASP A 66 -15.40 -0.28 -7.62
N ARG A 67 -16.31 0.71 -7.61
CA ARG A 67 -16.00 2.07 -7.13
C ARG A 67 -15.53 2.04 -5.67
N GLY A 68 -16.27 1.34 -4.81
CA GLY A 68 -15.93 1.22 -3.40
C GLY A 68 -14.60 0.50 -3.13
N ILE A 69 -14.26 -0.50 -3.93
CA ILE A 69 -12.96 -1.20 -3.88
C ILE A 69 -11.84 -0.24 -4.27
N ASN A 70 -11.97 0.47 -5.40
CA ASN A 70 -10.95 1.40 -5.90
C ASN A 70 -10.65 2.50 -4.87
N GLU A 71 -11.68 3.13 -4.30
CA GLU A 71 -11.50 4.16 -3.26
C GLU A 71 -10.73 3.65 -2.02
N ARG A 72 -10.95 2.39 -1.63
CA ARG A 72 -10.28 1.78 -0.47
C ARG A 72 -8.84 1.40 -0.78
N LEU A 73 -8.60 0.84 -1.96
CA LEU A 73 -7.24 0.53 -2.42
C LEU A 73 -6.40 1.81 -2.52
N ASP A 74 -6.97 2.91 -3.02
CA ASP A 74 -6.29 4.20 -3.06
C ASP A 74 -5.91 4.70 -1.66
N LYS A 75 -6.83 4.58 -0.70
CA LYS A 75 -6.56 4.94 0.70
C LYS A 75 -5.41 4.11 1.28
N ILE A 76 -5.45 2.79 1.11
CA ILE A 76 -4.40 1.88 1.59
C ILE A 76 -3.06 2.20 0.92
N MET A 77 -3.05 2.40 -0.40
CA MET A 77 -1.85 2.75 -1.16
C MET A 77 -1.24 4.07 -0.67
N ASN A 78 -2.08 5.06 -0.35
CA ASN A 78 -1.61 6.34 0.20
C ASN A 78 -1.02 6.19 1.61
N LEU A 79 -1.59 5.33 2.45
CA LEU A 79 -1.01 5.00 3.76
C LEU A 79 0.37 4.34 3.61
N VAL A 80 0.49 3.33 2.73
CA VAL A 80 1.76 2.65 2.46
C VAL A 80 2.81 3.63 1.94
N LYS A 81 2.44 4.54 1.02
CA LYS A 81 3.33 5.60 0.53
C LYS A 81 3.78 6.55 1.65
N GLY A 82 2.89 6.86 2.61
CA GLY A 82 3.22 7.63 3.81
C GLY A 82 4.27 6.93 4.65
N ASP A 83 4.03 5.67 5.00
CA ASP A 83 4.95 4.85 5.80
C ASP A 83 6.34 4.75 5.17
N LEU A 84 6.41 4.60 3.84
CA LEU A 84 7.68 4.58 3.10
C LEU A 84 8.45 5.91 3.20
N LYS A 85 7.74 7.05 3.15
CA LYS A 85 8.37 8.38 3.31
C LYS A 85 8.92 8.55 4.72
N ASP A 86 8.15 8.16 5.73
CA ASP A 86 8.56 8.26 7.13
C ASP A 86 9.78 7.38 7.43
N LEU A 87 9.82 6.17 6.87
CA LEU A 87 10.96 5.27 6.97
C LEU A 87 12.22 5.86 6.31
N GLN A 88 12.08 6.53 5.17
CA GLN A 88 13.20 7.22 4.51
C GLN A 88 13.69 8.42 5.34
N GLN A 89 12.79 9.19 5.96
CA GLN A 89 13.14 10.31 6.82
C GLN A 89 13.88 9.82 8.08
N LYS A 90 13.39 8.77 8.75
CA LYS A 90 14.06 8.17 9.91
C LYS A 90 15.50 7.75 9.59
N LYS A 91 15.72 7.05 8.47
CA LYS A 91 17.07 6.68 8.00
C LYS A 91 18.00 7.88 7.80
N ARG A 92 17.49 8.99 7.25
CA ARG A 92 18.28 10.23 7.06
C ARG A 92 18.66 10.88 8.39
N HIS A 93 17.73 10.93 9.34
CA HIS A 93 17.99 11.50 10.66
C HIS A 93 18.97 10.66 11.47
N GLU A 94 18.86 9.33 11.45
CA GLU A 94 19.84 8.43 12.10
C GLU A 94 21.26 8.60 11.54
N GLY A 95 21.41 8.73 10.22
CA GLY A 95 22.70 9.02 9.59
C GLY A 95 23.28 10.39 9.95
N SER A 96 22.43 11.41 10.15
CA SER A 96 22.86 12.76 10.56
C SER A 96 23.25 12.85 12.03
N TYR A 97 22.63 12.04 12.91
CA TYR A 97 22.98 11.99 14.34
C TYR A 97 24.23 11.16 14.63
N SER A 98 24.67 10.33 13.68
CA SER A 98 25.89 9.51 13.81
C SER A 98 27.20 10.30 13.72
N ASN A 99 27.19 11.58 13.33
CA ASN A 99 28.43 12.34 13.21
C ASN A 99 28.34 13.78 13.76
N PRO A 100 28.22 13.94 15.09
CA PRO A 100 28.31 15.26 15.74
C PRO A 100 29.67 15.95 15.55
N TYR A 101 30.67 15.25 15.00
CA TYR A 101 32.01 15.74 14.71
C TYR A 101 32.32 15.84 13.20
N ALA A 102 31.32 15.70 12.33
CA ALA A 102 31.50 15.85 10.87
C ALA A 102 32.03 17.25 10.54
N ALA A 103 31.51 18.25 11.25
CA ALA A 103 31.90 19.65 11.10
C ALA A 103 33.32 19.95 11.64
N THR A 104 33.91 19.06 12.44
CA THR A 104 35.26 19.26 13.02
C THR A 104 36.36 18.52 12.26
N GLN A 105 36.06 17.74 11.23
CA GLN A 105 37.07 17.04 10.42
C GLN A 105 37.74 17.92 9.34
N THR A 106 37.38 19.21 9.24
CA THR A 106 38.00 20.20 8.34
C THR A 106 38.51 21.43 9.09
N ILE A 107 39.28 21.21 10.14
CA ILE A 107 40.26 22.21 10.61
C ILE A 107 41.61 21.49 10.57
N ASP A 108 42.33 21.69 9.46
CA ASP A 108 43.73 21.34 9.34
C ASP A 108 44.46 21.87 10.58
N GLY A 109 45.02 20.96 11.38
CA GLY A 109 45.56 21.22 12.71
C GLY A 109 46.83 22.05 12.68
N MET A 110 46.74 23.32 12.27
CA MET A 110 47.86 24.26 12.30
C MET A 110 48.00 24.84 13.71
N TYR A 111 48.71 24.13 14.58
CA TYR A 111 49.21 24.68 15.84
C TYR A 111 50.21 25.80 15.52
N PHE A 112 49.82 27.05 15.78
CA PHE A 112 50.75 28.18 15.81
C PHE A 112 51.53 28.17 17.12
N ASP A 113 52.71 27.55 17.14
CA ASP A 113 53.73 27.82 18.16
C ASP A 113 54.47 29.12 17.80
N ASN A 114 53.94 30.26 18.24
CA ASN A 114 54.69 31.51 18.24
C ASN A 114 55.10 31.83 19.68
N LYS A 115 56.28 31.30 20.07
CA LYS A 115 57.00 31.70 21.27
C LYS A 115 57.39 33.18 21.20
N LYS A 116 57.21 33.87 22.33
CA LYS A 116 57.98 35.06 22.70
C LYS A 116 58.82 34.73 23.91
#